data_AF-M8E2Z9-F1
#
_entry.id   AF-M8E2Z9-F1
#
_cell.length_a   1.000
_cell.length_b   1.000
_cell.length_c   1.000
_cell.angle_alpha   90.00
_cell.angle_beta   90.00
_cell.angle_gamma   90.00
#
_symmetry.space_group_name_H-M   'P 1'
#
loop_
_entity.id
_entity.type
_entity.pdbx_description
1 polymer ?
#
loop_
_entity_poly.entity_id
_entity_poly.type
_entity_poly.pdbx_seq_one_letter_code
_entity_poly.pdbx_strand_id
1 'polypeptide(L)'
;MTAYLKDLIAGVLAWWSMNGAYKLFPVKELAARGLGEGMTLLLFKPIELIISVSLFLIASLLWGKPFVGHFLRLTQRPLSMDSFLHLMMCGYFSLIAYIQYVKMPGPTAVLLIFLLLFSIIKLIRRRALYTEITQLTRKK
;
A
#
# COMPACT_ATOMS: atom_id res chain seq x y z
N MET A 1 -27.82 4.35 2.39
CA MET A 1 -27.15 5.62 2.77
C MET A 1 -26.00 5.42 3.75
N THR A 2 -26.17 4.62 4.82
CA THR A 2 -25.12 4.37 5.85
C THR A 2 -23.84 3.72 5.31
N ALA A 3 -23.94 2.83 4.32
CA ALA A 3 -22.76 2.21 3.69
C ALA A 3 -21.85 3.23 2.99
N TYR A 4 -22.43 4.13 2.18
CA TYR A 4 -21.68 5.18 1.49
C TYR A 4 -20.99 6.15 2.45
N LEU A 5 -21.66 6.50 3.56
CA LEU A 5 -21.05 7.35 4.58
C LEU A 5 -19.85 6.67 5.24
N LYS A 6 -19.97 5.37 5.55
CA LYS A 6 -18.86 4.58 6.09
C LYS A 6 -17.68 4.53 5.12
N ASP A 7 -17.95 4.33 3.82
CA ASP A 7 -16.92 4.28 2.79
C ASP A 7 -16.26 5.66 2.61
N LEU A 8 -17.04 6.74 2.68
CA LEU A 8 -16.52 8.11 2.65
C LEU A 8 -15.58 8.40 3.84
N ILE A 9 -15.99 8.00 5.06
CA ILE A 9 -15.15 8.08 6.26
C ILE A 9 -13.87 7.25 6.08
N ALA A 10 -13.96 6.05 5.49
CA ALA A 10 -12.79 5.23 5.21
C ALA A 10 -11.82 5.95 4.26
N GLY A 11 -12.31 6.67 3.25
CA GLY A 11 -11.46 7.48 2.38
C GLY A 11 -10.82 8.69 3.08
N VAL A 12 -11.55 9.37 3.97
CA VAL A 12 -10.99 10.46 4.80
C VAL A 12 -9.88 9.93 5.71
N LEU A 13 -10.11 8.78 6.36
CA LEU A 13 -9.10 8.11 7.18
C LEU A 13 -7.90 7.67 6.33
N ALA A 14 -8.13 7.12 5.13
CA ALA A 14 -7.06 6.77 4.21
C ALA A 14 -6.21 8.00 3.87
N TRP A 15 -6.84 9.13 3.55
CA TRP A 15 -6.15 10.39 3.30
C TRP A 15 -5.35 10.89 4.50
N TRP A 16 -5.91 10.78 5.70
CA TRP A 16 -5.19 11.16 6.92
C TRP A 16 -3.98 10.26 7.19
N SER A 17 -4.13 8.95 7.02
CA SER A 17 -3.03 7.99 7.11
C SER A 17 -1.95 8.27 6.07
N MET A 18 -2.31 8.61 4.83
CA MET A 18 -1.36 9.03 3.80
C MET A 18 -0.57 10.28 4.22
N ASN A 19 -1.25 11.30 4.74
CA ASN A 19 -0.58 12.52 5.24
C ASN A 19 0.41 12.20 6.37
N GLY A 20 0.03 11.30 7.27
CA GLY A 20 0.93 10.82 8.33
C GLY A 20 2.14 10.07 7.76
N ALA A 21 1.91 9.16 6.81
CA ALA A 21 2.97 8.42 6.13
C ALA A 21 3.97 9.36 5.44
N TYR A 22 3.47 10.36 4.71
CA TYR A 22 4.33 11.33 4.01
C TYR A 22 5.15 12.19 4.98
N LYS A 23 4.54 12.70 6.05
CA LYS A 23 5.22 13.55 7.04
C LYS A 23 6.30 12.79 7.83
N LEU A 24 6.06 11.52 8.13
CA LEU A 24 6.97 10.67 8.87
C LEU A 24 8.00 9.98 7.96
N PHE A 25 7.89 10.08 6.63
CA PHE A 25 8.86 9.46 5.75
C PHE A 25 10.21 10.19 5.88
N PRO A 26 11.32 9.47 6.15
CA PRO A 26 12.59 10.09 6.44
C PRO A 26 13.27 10.63 5.17
N VAL A 27 12.87 11.82 4.69
CA VAL A 27 13.44 12.48 3.49
C VAL A 27 14.60 13.42 3.82
N LYS A 28 14.65 13.98 5.04
CA LYS A 28 15.65 15.02 5.37
C LYS A 28 17.08 14.49 5.45
N GLU A 29 17.96 15.28 4.83
CA GLU A 29 19.39 15.09 4.61
C GLU A 29 20.10 14.34 5.74
N LEU A 30 20.77 13.25 5.38
CA LEU A 30 21.77 12.55 6.19
C LEU A 30 23.04 13.43 6.39
N ALA A 31 22.87 14.67 6.81
CA ALA A 31 23.99 15.49 7.24
C ALA A 31 24.20 15.25 8.74
N ALA A 32 24.78 14.09 9.09
CA ALA A 32 25.25 13.86 10.46
C ALA A 32 26.43 14.81 10.72
N ARG A 33 26.22 15.88 11.50
CA ARG A 33 27.30 16.82 11.84
C ARG A 33 28.06 16.40 13.11
N GLY A 34 27.60 15.37 13.82
CA GLY A 34 28.31 14.79 14.97
C GLY A 34 27.88 13.36 15.35
N LEU A 35 28.69 12.70 16.19
CA LEU A 35 28.46 11.32 16.68
C LEU A 35 27.11 11.14 17.41
N GLY A 36 26.71 12.14 18.22
CA GLY A 36 25.42 12.13 18.91
C GLY A 36 24.21 12.23 17.98
N GLU A 37 24.34 12.99 16.88
CA GLU A 37 23.32 13.08 15.83
C GLU A 37 23.29 11.83 14.96
N GLY A 38 24.43 11.17 14.77
CA GLY A 38 24.50 9.88 14.09
C GLY A 38 23.76 8.76 14.82
N MET A 39 23.87 8.71 16.15
CA MET A 39 23.16 7.72 16.97
C MET A 39 21.64 7.95 17.00
N THR A 40 21.18 9.20 17.11
CA THR A 40 19.74 9.50 17.02
C THR A 40 19.20 9.22 15.62
N LEU A 41 19.97 9.50 14.58
CA LEU A 41 19.61 9.18 13.19
C LEU A 41 19.48 7.66 12.99
N LEU A 42 20.37 6.84 13.56
CA LEU A 42 20.29 5.37 13.51
C LEU A 42 19.13 4.77 14.31
N LEU A 43 18.77 5.37 15.45
CA LEU A 43 17.71 4.84 16.31
C LEU A 43 16.31 5.25 15.85
N PHE A 44 16.13 6.49 15.40
CA PHE A 44 14.80 7.04 15.09
C PHE A 44 14.39 6.90 13.62
N LYS A 45 15.31 7.00 12.66
CA LYS A 45 14.97 6.89 11.22
C LYS A 45 14.36 5.54 10.83
N PRO A 46 14.82 4.38 11.35
CA PRO A 46 14.18 3.11 11.04
C PRO A 46 12.76 3.00 11.60
N ILE A 47 12.53 3.55 12.79
CA ILE A 47 11.22 3.57 13.44
C ILE A 47 10.27 4.48 12.65
N GLU A 48 10.71 5.68 12.27
CA GLU A 48 9.97 6.60 11.40
C GLU A 48 9.61 5.94 10.06
N LEU A 49 10.56 5.23 9.45
CA LEU A 49 10.34 4.47 8.22
C LEU A 49 9.29 3.37 8.40
N ILE A 50 9.40 2.58 9.48
CA ILE A 50 8.44 1.50 9.78
C ILE A 50 7.03 2.09 9.95
N ILE A 51 6.89 3.13 10.78
CA ILE A 51 5.59 3.78 11.03
C ILE A 51 5.03 4.37 9.74
N SER A 52 5.87 5.04 8.93
CA SER A 52 5.48 5.60 7.64
C SER A 52 4.96 4.52 6.69
N VAL A 53 5.69 3.40 6.56
CA VAL A 53 5.27 2.27 5.72
C VAL A 53 3.99 1.62 6.25
N SER A 54 3.86 1.45 7.57
CA SER A 54 2.62 0.93 8.18
C SER A 54 1.42 1.82 7.89
N LEU A 55 1.56 3.14 8.03
CA LEU A 55 0.51 4.11 7.69
C LEU A 55 0.15 4.09 6.20
N PHE A 56 1.15 3.93 5.34
CA PHE A 56 0.94 3.76 3.90
C PHE A 56 0.14 2.49 3.59
N LEU A 57 0.48 1.36 4.22
CA LEU A 57 -0.26 0.11 4.07
C LEU A 57 -1.69 0.20 4.60
N ILE A 58 -1.88 0.84 5.76
CA ILE A 58 -3.22 1.09 6.33
C ILE A 58 -4.06 1.93 5.35
N ALA A 59 -3.49 3.00 4.79
CA ALA A 59 -4.16 3.80 3.77
C ALA A 59 -4.60 2.93 2.57
N SER A 60 -3.70 2.09 2.05
CA SER A 60 -4.01 1.16 0.94
C SER A 60 -5.20 0.24 1.25
N LEU A 61 -5.28 -0.27 2.48
CA LEU A 61 -6.38 -1.14 2.90
C LEU A 61 -7.70 -0.39 3.06
N LEU A 62 -7.64 0.84 3.56
CA LEU A 62 -8.82 1.67 3.84
C LEU A 62 -9.55 2.11 2.56
N TRP A 63 -8.83 2.43 1.47
CA TRP A 63 -9.48 2.75 0.20
C TRP A 63 -9.64 1.55 -0.73
N GLY A 64 -8.75 0.55 -0.67
CA GLY A 64 -8.74 -0.57 -1.61
C GLY A 64 -9.98 -1.46 -1.52
N LYS A 65 -10.42 -1.80 -0.29
CA LYS A 65 -11.61 -2.64 -0.07
C LYS A 65 -12.91 -1.97 -0.57
N PRO A 66 -13.22 -0.71 -0.19
CA PRO A 66 -14.39 0.00 -0.73
C PRO A 66 -14.33 0.17 -2.25
N PHE A 67 -13.16 0.50 -2.82
CA PHE A 67 -13.00 0.68 -4.25
C PHE A 67 -13.41 -0.57 -5.04
N VAL A 68 -12.88 -1.74 -4.67
CA VAL A 68 -13.23 -3.01 -5.33
C VAL A 68 -14.71 -3.32 -5.17
N GLY A 69 -15.28 -3.05 -3.99
CA GLY A 69 -16.71 -3.24 -3.73
C GLY A 69 -17.60 -2.40 -4.65
N HIS A 70 -17.29 -1.12 -4.84
CA HIS A 70 -18.03 -0.24 -5.74
C HIS A 70 -17.79 -0.57 -7.21
N PHE A 71 -16.55 -0.93 -7.58
CA PHE A 71 -16.21 -1.31 -8.95
C PHE A 71 -16.97 -2.57 -9.39
N LEU A 72 -16.98 -3.62 -8.56
CA LEU A 72 -17.73 -4.84 -8.84
C LEU A 72 -19.23 -4.55 -9.02
N ARG A 73 -19.82 -3.74 -8.15
CA ARG A 73 -21.23 -3.34 -8.27
C ARG A 73 -21.54 -2.56 -9.53
N LEU A 74 -20.61 -1.71 -9.99
CA LEU A 74 -20.72 -0.97 -11.23
C LEU A 74 -20.71 -1.90 -12.46
N THR A 75 -19.89 -2.95 -12.43
CA THR A 75 -19.77 -3.92 -13.54
C THR A 75 -20.91 -4.94 -13.60
N GLN A 76 -21.57 -5.22 -12.48
CA GLN A 76 -22.56 -6.31 -12.37
C GLN A 76 -24.01 -5.85 -12.50
N ARG A 77 -24.30 -4.55 -12.46
CA ARG A 77 -25.67 -4.02 -12.44
C ARG A 77 -25.94 -3.03 -13.58
N PRO A 78 -27.17 -2.98 -14.12
CA PRO A 78 -27.55 -2.00 -15.13
C PRO A 78 -27.43 -0.56 -14.61
N LEU A 79 -27.30 0.39 -15.54
CA LEU A 79 -27.20 1.83 -15.23
C LEU A 79 -28.47 2.31 -14.51
N SER A 80 -28.28 2.77 -13.28
CA SER A 80 -29.31 3.33 -12.40
C SER A 80 -28.74 4.52 -11.61
N MET A 81 -29.58 5.26 -10.89
CA MET A 81 -29.11 6.32 -9.98
C MET A 81 -28.11 5.81 -8.93
N ASP A 82 -28.28 4.57 -8.46
CA ASP A 82 -27.31 3.91 -7.57
C ASP A 82 -25.96 3.64 -8.27
N SER A 83 -25.97 3.35 -9.58
CA SER A 83 -24.75 3.15 -10.36
C SER A 83 -23.93 4.45 -10.47
N PHE A 84 -24.59 5.61 -10.52
CA PHE A 84 -23.92 6.91 -10.51
C PHE A 84 -23.20 7.17 -9.18
N LEU A 85 -23.83 6.84 -8.05
CA LEU A 85 -23.21 6.91 -6.73
C LEU A 85 -21.97 6.00 -6.62
N HIS A 86 -22.06 4.77 -7.14
CA HIS A 86 -20.91 3.86 -7.20
C HIS A 86 -19.78 4.40 -8.09
N LEU A 87 -20.10 5.01 -9.23
CA LEU A 87 -19.13 5.64 -10.10
C LEU A 87 -18.40 6.80 -9.41
N MET A 88 -19.14 7.68 -8.71
CA MET A 88 -18.57 8.77 -7.93
C MET A 88 -17.62 8.26 -6.84
N MET A 89 -18.02 7.21 -6.11
CA MET A 89 -17.17 6.60 -5.08
C MET A 89 -15.92 5.94 -5.68
N CYS A 90 -16.04 5.24 -6.82
CA CYS A 90 -14.89 4.74 -7.54
C CYS A 90 -13.92 5.87 -7.92
N GLY A 91 -14.44 6.97 -8.48
CA GLY A 91 -13.63 8.15 -8.82
C GLY A 91 -12.93 8.76 -7.60
N TYR A 92 -13.65 8.88 -6.48
CA TYR A 92 -13.08 9.36 -5.22
C TYR A 92 -11.92 8.49 -4.71
N PHE A 93 -12.10 7.16 -4.67
CA PHE A 93 -11.03 6.27 -4.25
C PHE A 93 -9.89 6.16 -5.28
N SER A 94 -10.17 6.29 -6.58
CA SER A 94 -9.12 6.42 -7.60
C SER A 94 -8.28 7.68 -7.40
N LEU A 95 -8.88 8.80 -7.00
CA LEU A 95 -8.14 10.02 -6.66
C LEU A 95 -7.25 9.81 -5.43
N ILE A 96 -7.76 9.15 -4.39
CA ILE A 96 -6.96 8.77 -3.20
C ILE A 96 -5.78 7.88 -3.60
N ALA A 97 -6.02 6.86 -4.42
CA ALA A 97 -4.97 5.97 -4.93
C ALA A 97 -3.92 6.73 -5.77
N TYR A 98 -4.36 7.66 -6.60
CA TYR A 98 -3.47 8.53 -7.37
C TYR A 98 -2.58 9.38 -6.46
N ILE A 99 -3.15 10.01 -5.43
CA ILE A 99 -2.38 10.77 -4.44
C ILE A 99 -1.37 9.84 -3.76
N GLN A 100 -1.81 8.64 -3.34
CA GLN A 100 -0.95 7.70 -2.65
C GLN A 100 0.27 7.29 -3.47
N TYR A 101 0.05 6.85 -4.70
CA TYR A 101 1.12 6.25 -5.51
C TYR A 101 1.91 7.26 -6.33
N VAL A 102 1.29 8.36 -6.77
CA VAL A 102 1.94 9.34 -7.64
C VAL A 102 2.54 10.50 -6.84
N LYS A 103 1.87 10.95 -5.77
CA LYS A 103 2.36 12.09 -4.97
C LYS A 103 3.24 11.69 -3.80
N MET A 104 3.36 10.39 -3.49
CA MET A 104 4.24 9.89 -2.42
C MET A 104 5.29 8.90 -2.97
N PRO A 105 6.30 9.39 -3.72
CA PRO A 105 7.27 8.52 -4.39
C PRO A 105 8.13 7.71 -3.40
N GLY A 106 8.46 8.26 -2.23
CA GLY A 106 9.29 7.60 -1.21
C GLY A 106 8.66 6.32 -0.65
N PRO A 107 7.53 6.41 0.08
CA PRO A 107 6.82 5.23 0.59
C PRO A 107 6.45 4.22 -0.52
N THR A 108 6.09 4.72 -1.70
CA THR A 108 5.75 3.88 -2.86
C THR A 108 6.95 3.08 -3.37
N ALA A 109 8.14 3.70 -3.46
CA ALA A 109 9.36 3.01 -3.86
C ALA A 109 9.77 1.93 -2.86
N VAL A 110 9.66 2.21 -1.55
CA VAL A 110 9.94 1.23 -0.50
C VAL A 110 9.00 0.02 -0.61
N LEU A 111 7.70 0.27 -0.82
CA LEU A 111 6.73 -0.80 -1.07
C LEU A 111 7.09 -1.62 -2.32
N LEU A 112 7.46 -0.97 -3.42
CA LEU A 112 7.85 -1.62 -4.67
C LEU A 112 9.07 -2.55 -4.47
N ILE A 113 10.10 -2.05 -3.77
CA ILE A 113 11.29 -2.83 -3.43
C ILE A 113 10.90 -4.06 -2.60
N PHE A 114 10.06 -3.88 -1.58
CA PHE A 114 9.60 -4.97 -0.74
C PHE A 114 8.82 -6.03 -1.53
N LEU A 115 7.91 -5.61 -2.41
CA LEU A 115 7.14 -6.51 -3.29
C LEU A 115 8.03 -7.26 -4.28
N LEU A 116 9.06 -6.60 -4.81
CA LEU A 116 10.03 -7.20 -5.72
C LEU A 116 10.86 -8.27 -4.99
N LEU A 117 11.40 -7.96 -3.81
CA LEU A 117 12.13 -8.90 -2.96
C LEU A 117 11.27 -10.10 -2.59
N PHE A 118 10.03 -9.87 -2.17
CA PHE A 118 9.08 -10.94 -1.84
C PHE A 118 8.80 -11.85 -3.04
N SER A 119 8.64 -11.26 -4.24
CA SER A 119 8.40 -12.01 -5.47
C SER A 119 9.60 -12.86 -5.87
N ILE A 120 10.82 -12.35 -5.72
CA ILE A 120 12.06 -13.10 -5.94
C ILE A 120 12.15 -14.29 -4.98
N ILE A 121 11.93 -14.08 -3.68
CA ILE A 121 11.97 -15.15 -2.67
C ILE A 121 10.93 -16.23 -3.01
N LYS A 122 9.71 -15.83 -3.39
CA LYS A 122 8.65 -16.75 -3.80
C LYS A 122 9.03 -17.55 -5.04
N LEU A 123 9.69 -16.92 -6.02
CA LEU A 123 10.18 -17.58 -7.23
C LEU A 123 11.26 -18.61 -6.90
N ILE A 124 12.24 -18.25 -6.07
CA ILE A 124 13.31 -19.16 -5.62
C ILE A 124 12.71 -20.37 -4.91
N ARG A 125 11.78 -20.15 -3.97
CA ARG A 125 11.10 -21.23 -3.25
C ARG A 125 10.32 -22.14 -4.20
N ARG A 126 9.62 -21.59 -5.19
CA ARG A 126 8.92 -22.40 -6.20
C ARG A 126 9.91 -23.24 -7.01
N ARG A 127 11.02 -22.66 -7.46
CA ARG A 127 12.06 -23.39 -8.21
C ARG A 127 12.64 -24.55 -7.37
N ALA A 128 12.93 -24.32 -6.09
CA ALA A 128 13.41 -25.35 -5.17
C ALA A 128 12.41 -26.52 -5.03
N LEU A 129 11.12 -26.20 -4.86
CA LEU A 129 10.06 -27.22 -4.79
C LEU A 129 9.93 -28.01 -6.10
N TYR A 130 10.01 -27.35 -7.27
CA TYR A 130 10.00 -28.04 -8.56
C TYR A 130 11.20 -28.97 -8.74
N THR A 131 12.39 -28.57 -8.31
CA THR A 131 13.58 -29.44 -8.36
C THR A 131 13.44 -30.66 -7.46
N GLU A 132 12.91 -30.51 -6.24
CA GLU A 132 12.66 -31.64 -5.33
C GLU A 132 11.64 -32.62 -5.92
N ILE A 133 10.53 -32.12 -6.47
CA ILE A 133 9.49 -32.95 -7.10
C ILE A 133 10.09 -33.75 -8.27
N THR A 134 10.88 -33.09 -9.12
CA THR A 134 11.50 -33.72 -10.30
C THR A 134 12.51 -34.81 -9.91
N GLN A 135 13.27 -34.60 -8.84
CA GLN A 135 14.18 -35.61 -8.30
C GLN A 135 13.44 -36.81 -7.71
N LEU A 136 12.32 -36.58 -7.02
CA LEU A 136 11.47 -37.66 -6.50
C LEU A 136 10.78 -38.45 -7.61
N THR A 137 10.39 -37.81 -8.72
CA THR A 137 9.77 -38.50 -9.86
C THR A 137 10.76 -39.36 -10.64
N ARG A 138 12.04 -38.97 -10.71
CA ARG A 138 13.09 -39.76 -11.39
C ARG A 138 13.62 -40.95 -10.58
N LYS A 139 13.34 -41.01 -9.27
CA LYS A 139 13.76 -42.10 -8.38
C LYS A 139 12.72 -43.22 -8.24
N LYS A 140 11.54 -43.08 -8.85
CA LYS A 140 10.55 -44.14 -9.01
C LYS A 140 10.72 -44.78 -10.39
#